data_AF-A0A2D6BRR8-F1
#
_entry.id   AF-A0A2D6BRR8-F1
#
_cell.length_a   1.000
_cell.length_b   1.000
_cell.length_c   1.000
_cell.angle_alpha   90.00
_cell.angle_beta   90.00
_cell.angle_gamma   90.00
#
_symmetry.space_group_name_H-M   'P 1'
#
loop_
_entity.id
_entity.type
_entity.pdbx_description
1 polymer ?
#
loop_
_entity_poly.entity_id
_entity_poly.type
_entity_poly.pdbx_seq_one_letter_code
_entity_poly.pdbx_strand_id
1 'polypeptide(L)'
;MLRWLGTLVILGLLALTWVLPGTSLGRRGTEAAARMEAAGAGPFVGQPMPPLALRDLEGEAIPWETLQGHRVLITLERSVDW
;
A
#
# COMPACT_ATOMS: atom_id res chain seq x y z
N MET A 1 -12.86 -22.04 39.83
CA MET A 1 -13.63 -21.91 38.58
C MET A 1 -13.17 -20.74 37.71
N LEU A 2 -12.97 -19.54 38.26
CA LEU A 2 -12.57 -18.35 37.49
C LEU A 2 -11.28 -18.52 36.65
N ARG A 3 -10.30 -19.27 37.17
CA ARG A 3 -9.02 -19.54 36.47
C ARG A 3 -9.22 -20.32 35.17
N TRP A 4 -10.12 -21.30 35.16
CA TRP A 4 -10.45 -22.11 33.98
C TRP A 4 -11.19 -21.30 32.92
N LEU A 5 -12.09 -20.41 33.36
CA LEU A 5 -12.77 -19.48 32.45
C LEU A 5 -11.75 -18.56 31.75
N GLY A 6 -10.78 -18.03 32.50
CA GLY A 6 -9.71 -17.21 31.95
C GLY A 6 -8.87 -17.96 30.91
N THR A 7 -8.52 -19.22 31.19
CA THR A 7 -7.78 -20.06 30.23
C THR A 7 -8.55 -20.29 28.94
N LEU A 8 -9.87 -20.56 29.01
CA LEU A 8 -10.71 -20.74 27.83
C LEU A 8 -10.84 -19.46 27.00
N VAL A 9 -10.97 -18.30 27.65
CA VAL A 9 -11.01 -17.01 26.96
C VAL A 9 -9.69 -16.74 26.22
N ILE A 10 -8.55 -16.99 26.86
CA ILE A 10 -7.23 -16.80 26.23
C ILE A 10 -7.05 -17.73 25.03
N LEU A 11 -7.43 -19.00 25.16
CA LEU A 11 -7.37 -19.96 24.05
C LEU A 11 -8.29 -19.56 22.89
N GLY A 12 -9.49 -19.07 23.19
CA GLY A 12 -10.42 -18.55 22.19
C GLY A 12 -9.86 -17.35 21.43
N LEU A 13 -9.26 -16.39 22.15
CA LEU A 13 -8.60 -15.23 21.54
C LEU A 13 -7.40 -15.66 20.68
N LEU A 14 -6.61 -16.62 21.14
CA LEU A 14 -5.48 -17.15 20.38
C LEU A 14 -5.94 -17.81 19.08
N ALA A 15 -6.97 -18.66 19.12
CA ALA A 15 -7.55 -19.25 17.92
C ALA A 15 -8.08 -18.17 16.97
N LEU A 16 -8.72 -17.13 17.51
CA LEU A 16 -9.25 -16.02 16.73
C LEU A 16 -8.15 -15.26 15.97
N THR A 17 -6.94 -15.11 16.55
CA THR A 17 -5.80 -14.49 15.84
C THR A 17 -5.32 -15.27 14.61
N TRP A 18 -5.49 -16.59 14.60
CA TRP A 18 -5.14 -17.44 13.46
C TRP A 18 -6.25 -17.47 12.40
N VAL A 19 -7.51 -17.46 12.84
CA VAL A 19 -8.67 -17.59 11.93
C VAL A 19 -9.03 -16.26 11.27
N LEU A 20 -9.03 -15.15 12.01
CA LEU A 20 -9.49 -13.85 11.51
C LEU A 20 -8.83 -13.42 10.19
N PRO A 21 -7.50 -13.50 10.00
CA PRO A 21 -6.84 -13.08 8.76
C PRO A 21 -7.36 -13.80 7.50
N GLY A 22 -7.83 -15.05 7.64
CA GLY A 22 -8.41 -15.84 6.56
C GLY A 22 -9.87 -15.50 6.23
N THR A 23 -10.55 -14.79 7.13
CA THR A 23 -11.96 -14.39 6.97
C THR A 23 -12.07 -12.98 6.36
N SER A 24 -13.22 -12.67 5.75
CA SER A 24 -13.51 -11.32 5.26
C SER A 24 -13.50 -10.26 6.38
N LEU A 25 -13.78 -10.65 7.62
CA LEU A 25 -13.81 -9.78 8.80
C LEU A 25 -12.42 -9.38 9.30
N GLY A 26 -11.44 -10.28 9.24
CA GLY A 26 -10.06 -10.00 9.70
C GLY A 26 -9.05 -9.72 8.59
N ARG A 27 -9.46 -9.87 7.32
CA ARG A 27 -8.69 -9.40 6.16
C ARG A 27 -8.53 -7.87 6.28
N ARG A 28 -7.29 -7.40 6.42
CA ARG A 28 -6.95 -5.96 6.38
C ARG A 28 -7.26 -5.40 5.00
N GLY A 29 -8.52 -5.05 4.77
CA GLY A 29 -9.00 -4.34 3.59
C GLY A 29 -8.57 -4.94 2.25
N THR A 30 -8.83 -4.17 1.20
CA THR A 30 -8.52 -4.49 -0.19
C THR A 30 -7.03 -4.40 -0.52
N GLU A 31 -6.12 -4.20 0.44
CA GLU A 31 -4.70 -3.93 0.17
C GLU A 31 -4.01 -5.06 -0.61
N ALA A 32 -4.32 -6.32 -0.29
CA ALA A 32 -3.82 -7.46 -1.03
C ALA A 32 -4.41 -7.59 -2.44
N ALA A 33 -5.63 -7.08 -2.66
CA ALA A 33 -6.29 -7.05 -3.97
C ALA A 33 -5.94 -5.79 -4.79
N ALA A 34 -5.59 -4.69 -4.12
CA ALA A 34 -5.16 -3.42 -4.72
C ALA A 34 -3.71 -3.47 -5.20
N ARG A 35 -2.91 -4.43 -4.72
CA ARG A 35 -1.70 -4.92 -5.40
C ARG A 35 -2.06 -5.82 -6.58
N MET A 36 -3.10 -5.48 -7.35
CA MET A 36 -3.11 -5.89 -8.74
C MET A 36 -1.88 -5.25 -9.36
N GLU A 37 -0.84 -6.06 -9.52
CA GLU A 37 0.30 -5.76 -10.34
C GLU A 37 -0.23 -5.11 -11.62
N ALA A 38 0.05 -3.81 -11.79
CA ALA A 38 -0.10 -3.20 -13.09
C ALA A 38 0.88 -3.96 -13.99
N ALA A 39 0.34 -4.91 -14.76
CA ALA A 39 1.13 -5.80 -15.60
C ALA A 39 2.00 -4.96 -16.53
N GLY A 40 3.33 -5.00 -16.31
CA GLY A 40 4.31 -4.24 -17.08
C GLY A 40 4.73 -2.88 -16.51
N ALA A 41 4.26 -2.44 -15.34
CA ALA A 41 4.54 -1.11 -14.78
C ALA A 41 5.54 -1.13 -13.60
N GLY A 42 6.56 -1.99 -13.65
CA GLY A 42 7.70 -1.91 -12.73
C GLY A 42 8.78 -1.01 -13.32
N PRO A 43 9.32 -0.01 -12.59
CA PRO A 43 10.49 0.70 -13.06
C PRO A 43 11.68 -0.28 -13.06
N PHE A 44 12.11 -0.72 -14.25
CA PHE A 44 13.32 -1.50 -14.41
C PHE A 44 14.52 -0.56 -14.42
N VAL A 45 15.52 -0.85 -13.58
CA VAL A 45 16.75 -0.06 -13.53
C VAL A 45 17.42 -0.07 -14.91
N GLY A 46 17.77 1.11 -15.42
CA GLY A 46 18.42 1.29 -16.72
C GLY A 46 17.47 1.45 -17.91
N GLN A 47 16.15 1.30 -17.72
CA GLN A 47 15.17 1.69 -18.73
C GLN A 47 14.85 3.19 -18.65
N PRO A 48 14.51 3.84 -19.77
CA PRO A 48 14.03 5.21 -19.76
C PRO A 48 12.78 5.31 -18.90
N MET A 49 12.71 6.37 -18.08
CA MET A 49 11.54 6.64 -17.24
C MET A 49 10.31 6.85 -18.13
N PRO A 50 9.15 6.23 -17.83
CA PRO A 50 7.94 6.48 -18.57
C PRO A 50 7.55 7.97 -18.48
N PRO A 51 6.85 8.50 -19.49
CA PRO A 51 6.38 9.88 -19.45
C PRO A 51 5.44 10.05 -18.25
N LEU A 52 5.75 11.04 -17.40
CA LEU A 52 4.92 11.41 -16.25
C LEU A 52 4.24 12.76 -16.52
N ALA A 53 2.94 12.83 -16.23
CA ALA A 53 2.20 14.08 -16.16
C ALA A 53 2.08 14.48 -14.69
N LEU A 54 2.91 15.41 -14.24
CA LEU A 54 2.92 15.92 -12.87
C LEU A 54 2.29 17.30 -12.81
N ARG A 55 1.71 17.63 -11.66
CA ARG A 55 1.28 18.98 -11.32
C ARG A 55 2.05 19.47 -10.10
N ASP A 56 2.27 20.77 -10.01
CA ASP A 56 2.85 21.39 -8.83
C ASP A 56 1.82 21.55 -7.70
N LEU A 57 2.21 22.23 -6.63
CA LEU A 57 1.38 22.42 -5.45
C LEU A 57 0.22 23.38 -5.70
N GLU A 58 0.39 24.25 -6.71
CA GLU A 58 -0.61 25.20 -7.19
C GLU A 58 -1.56 24.56 -8.22
N GLY A 59 -1.24 23.34 -8.67
CA GLY A 59 -2.03 22.55 -9.62
C GLY A 59 -1.66 22.80 -11.08
N GLU A 60 -0.62 23.58 -11.37
CA GLU A 60 -0.12 23.81 -12.72
C GLU A 60 0.65 22.61 -13.25
N ALA A 61 0.59 22.39 -14.57
CA ALA A 61 1.28 21.26 -15.19
C ALA A 61 2.80 21.47 -15.20
N ILE A 62 3.55 20.48 -14.72
CA ILE A 62 5.02 20.49 -14.78
C ILE A 62 5.44 19.87 -16.13
N PRO A 63 6.11 20.63 -17.02
CA PRO A 63 6.61 20.11 -18.29
C PRO A 63 7.66 19.03 -18.05
N TRP A 64 7.65 17.98 -18.89
CA TRP A 64 8.62 16.88 -18.79
C TRP A 64 10.05 17.37 -19.03
N GLU A 65 10.21 18.36 -19.89
CA GLU A 65 11.48 19.00 -20.25
C GLU A 65 12.17 19.63 -19.03
N THR A 66 11.38 20.09 -18.05
CA THR A 66 11.89 20.68 -16.80
C THR A 66 12.61 19.64 -15.93
N LEU A 67 12.27 18.37 -16.07
CA LEU A 67 12.87 17.27 -15.31
C LEU A 67 14.07 16.65 -16.05
N GLN A 68 14.22 16.89 -17.35
CA GLN A 68 15.33 16.35 -18.13
C GLN A 68 16.66 16.98 -17.73
N GLY A 69 17.74 16.20 -17.84
CA GLY A 69 19.11 16.64 -17.50
C GLY A 69 19.39 16.74 -15.99
N HIS A 70 18.38 16.57 -15.14
CA HIS A 70 18.52 16.61 -13.69
C HIS A 70 18.45 15.21 -13.07
N ARG A 71 19.13 15.00 -11.95
CA ARG A 71 18.92 13.82 -11.11
C ARG A 71 17.68 14.06 -10.27
N VAL A 72 16.59 13.36 -10.58
CA VAL A 72 15.29 13.52 -9.93
C VAL A 72 15.04 12.35 -8.99
N LEU A 73 14.59 12.65 -7.76
CA LEU A 73 14.05 11.67 -6.82
C LEU A 73 12.53 11.78 -6.85
N ILE A 74 11.86 10.67 -7.11
CA ILE A 74 10.39 10.59 -7.09
C ILE A 74 9.99 9.70 -5.92
N THR A 75 9.20 10.27 -5.00
CA THR A 75 8.60 9.55 -3.90
C THR A 75 7.10 9.48 -4.13
N LEU A 76 6.55 8.26 -4.14
CA LEU A 76 5.11 8.03 -4.24
C LEU A 76 4.57 7.80 -2.83
N GLU A 77 3.81 8.77 -2.33
CA GLU A 77 3.14 8.66 -1.03
C GLU A 77 1.66 8.40 -1.21
N ARG A 78 1.09 7.60 -0.31
CA ARG A 78 -0.35 7.36 -0.29
C ARG A 78 -1.02 8.55 0.40
N SER A 79 -1.86 9.28 -0.32
CA SER A 79 -2.82 10.19 0.33
C SER A 79 -3.76 9.35 1.20
N VAL A 80 -3.82 9.67 2.49
CA VAL A 80 -4.85 9.16 3.38
C VAL A 80 -5.90 10.26 3.46
N ASP A 81 -6.90 10.17 2.60
CA ASP A 81 -8.09 11.00 2.71
C ASP A 81 -8.85 10.50 3.95
N TRP A 82 -8.89 11.34 4.98
CA TRP A 82 -9.66 11.11 6.21
C TRP A 82 -11.06 11.70 6.10
#